data_AF-A0A2N1JCY8-F1
#
_entry.id   AF-A0A2N1JCY8-F1
#
_cell.length_a   1.000
_cell.length_b   1.000
_cell.length_c   1.000
_cell.angle_alpha   90.00
_cell.angle_beta   90.00
_cell.angle_gamma   90.00
#
_symmetry.space_group_name_H-M   'P 1'
#
loop_
_entity.id
_entity.type
_entity.pdbx_description
1 polymer ?
#
loop_
_entity_poly.entity_id
_entity_poly.type
_entity_poly.pdbx_seq_one_letter_code
_entity_poly.pdbx_strand_id
1 'polypeptide(L)'
;MHVACAPALARAWNQARLDTQAPDAYTAPCLEELFARFEEPTPEARWHRPLFVVTATGAPGAIDAAPTPCAALWEALTQGNAQAPKGVTAPTRRTTNNSMELLDTVTQQVIAALLAQRSMGTESGTFPLLLAAMPPVSFTMPPGRTFPTPARLQTLRRQFVRIYASKAESDGLALTGNDARPNLAKLFAGWLQEALA
;
A
#
# COMPACT_ATOMS: atom_id res chain seq x y z
N MET A 1 0.70 -23.11 -17.48
CA MET A 1 1.14 -23.68 -18.77
C MET A 1 0.05 -23.35 -19.78
N HIS A 2 0.43 -22.81 -20.94
CA HIS A 2 -0.48 -22.53 -22.05
C HIS A 2 -0.32 -23.61 -23.11
N VAL A 3 -1.41 -24.27 -23.49
CA VAL A 3 -1.42 -25.32 -24.50
C VAL A 3 -2.34 -24.86 -25.63
N ALA A 4 -1.79 -24.77 -26.83
CA ALA A 4 -2.52 -24.32 -28.00
C ALA A 4 -2.35 -25.32 -29.15
N CYS A 5 -3.32 -25.35 -30.04
CA CYS A 5 -3.23 -26.13 -31.27
C CYS A 5 -3.97 -25.43 -32.41
N ALA A 6 -3.68 -25.83 -33.65
CA ALA A 6 -4.41 -25.34 -34.81
C ALA A 6 -5.91 -25.67 -34.69
N PRO A 7 -6.84 -24.75 -35.03
CA PRO A 7 -8.29 -25.00 -34.90
C PRO A 7 -8.78 -26.24 -35.66
N ALA A 8 -8.18 -26.56 -36.80
CA ALA A 8 -8.50 -27.77 -37.56
C ALA A 8 -8.20 -29.05 -36.77
N LEU A 9 -7.10 -29.06 -36.00
CA LEU A 9 -6.71 -30.18 -35.16
C LEU A 9 -7.65 -30.33 -33.96
N ALA A 10 -7.98 -29.21 -33.30
CA ALA A 10 -8.97 -29.19 -32.22
C ALA A 10 -10.34 -29.74 -32.67
N ARG A 11 -10.80 -29.34 -33.87
CA ARG A 11 -12.04 -29.88 -34.47
C ARG A 11 -11.96 -31.38 -34.72
N ALA A 12 -10.87 -31.86 -35.32
CA ALA A 12 -10.68 -33.28 -35.60
C ALA A 12 -10.66 -34.12 -34.31
N TRP A 13 -9.97 -33.66 -33.27
CA TRP A 13 -9.97 -34.33 -31.97
C TRP A 13 -11.34 -34.30 -31.30
N ASN A 14 -12.08 -33.20 -31.40
CA ASN A 14 -13.44 -33.13 -30.88
C ASN A 14 -14.40 -34.06 -31.63
N GLN A 15 -14.26 -34.17 -32.95
CA GLN A 15 -15.06 -35.09 -33.77
C GLN A 15 -14.80 -36.55 -33.38
N ALA A 16 -13.53 -36.94 -33.23
CA ALA A 16 -13.19 -38.30 -32.78
C ALA A 16 -13.83 -38.64 -31.41
N ARG A 17 -13.92 -37.66 -30.50
CA ARG A 17 -14.61 -37.83 -29.21
C ARG A 17 -16.11 -38.02 -29.37
N LEU A 18 -16.75 -37.22 -30.24
CA LEU A 18 -18.18 -37.37 -30.57
C LEU A 18 -18.47 -38.76 -31.17
N ASP A 19 -17.62 -39.25 -32.07
CA ASP A 19 -17.76 -40.56 -32.70
C ASP A 19 -17.70 -41.69 -31.65
N THR A 20 -16.87 -41.53 -30.62
CA THR A 20 -16.79 -42.47 -29.48
C THR A 20 -17.82 -42.23 -28.37
N GLN A 21 -18.73 -41.26 -28.54
CA GLN A 21 -19.70 -40.84 -27.52
C GLN A 21 -19.06 -40.48 -26.17
N ALA A 22 -17.88 -39.85 -26.21
CA ALA A 22 -17.19 -39.43 -24.98
C ALA A 22 -17.97 -38.31 -24.28
N PRO A 23 -18.08 -38.34 -22.93
CA PRO A 23 -18.88 -37.39 -22.16
C PRO A 23 -18.32 -35.96 -22.16
N ASP A 24 -17.07 -35.76 -22.56
CA ASP A 24 -16.34 -34.49 -22.61
C ASP A 24 -16.29 -33.87 -24.01
N ALA A 25 -17.04 -34.42 -24.97
CA ALA A 25 -17.11 -33.88 -26.32
C ALA A 25 -17.98 -32.60 -26.39
N TYR A 26 -17.48 -31.58 -27.08
CA TYR A 26 -18.25 -30.36 -27.33
C TYR A 26 -19.18 -30.53 -28.53
N THR A 27 -20.36 -29.92 -28.48
CA THR A 27 -21.18 -29.76 -29.69
C THR A 27 -20.47 -28.82 -30.66
N ALA A 28 -20.68 -28.99 -31.96
CA ALA A 28 -20.10 -28.12 -32.98
C ALA A 28 -20.32 -26.61 -32.72
N PRO A 29 -21.55 -26.12 -32.43
CA PRO A 29 -21.74 -24.69 -32.13
C PRO A 29 -21.03 -24.25 -30.85
N CYS A 30 -20.97 -25.09 -29.83
CA CYS A 30 -20.26 -24.78 -28.59
C CYS A 30 -18.76 -24.61 -28.83
N LEU A 31 -18.15 -25.48 -29.63
CA LEU A 31 -16.72 -25.39 -29.93
C LEU A 31 -16.37 -24.10 -30.71
N GLU A 32 -17.20 -23.69 -31.66
CA GLU A 32 -16.98 -22.42 -32.39
C GLU A 32 -17.17 -21.19 -31.51
N GLU A 33 -18.14 -21.20 -30.58
CA GLU A 33 -18.27 -20.13 -29.59
C GLU A 33 -17.04 -20.02 -28.69
N LEU A 34 -16.45 -21.15 -28.30
CA LEU A 34 -15.22 -21.16 -27.50
C LEU A 34 -14.05 -20.54 -28.27
N PHE A 35 -13.88 -20.85 -29.56
CA PHE A 35 -12.84 -20.23 -30.38
C PHE A 35 -13.06 -18.71 -30.53
N ALA A 36 -14.30 -18.27 -30.73
CA ALA A 36 -14.61 -16.85 -30.92
C ALA A 36 -14.38 -16.00 -29.67
N ARG A 37 -14.52 -16.59 -28.48
CA ARG A 37 -14.39 -15.89 -27.19
C ARG A 37 -13.04 -16.05 -26.51
N PHE A 38 -12.19 -16.94 -27.01
CA PHE A 38 -10.90 -17.21 -26.40
C PHE A 38 -9.95 -16.03 -26.63
N GLU A 39 -9.39 -15.50 -25.54
CA GLU A 39 -8.35 -14.46 -25.55
C GLU A 39 -7.00 -15.09 -25.18
N GLU A 40 -6.00 -14.93 -26.04
CA GLU A 40 -4.66 -15.44 -25.77
C GLU A 40 -4.02 -14.72 -24.58
N PRO A 41 -3.24 -15.43 -23.74
CA PRO A 41 -2.51 -14.81 -22.65
C PRO A 41 -1.55 -13.72 -23.16
N THR A 42 -1.75 -12.47 -22.73
CA THR A 42 -0.94 -11.35 -23.19
C THR A 42 0.42 -11.29 -22.47
N PRO A 43 1.52 -11.02 -23.20
CA PRO A 43 2.86 -10.94 -22.61
C PRO A 43 3.08 -9.67 -21.76
N GLU A 44 2.26 -8.65 -21.99
CA GLU A 44 2.33 -7.34 -21.33
C GLU A 44 1.83 -7.39 -19.87
N ALA A 45 0.84 -8.23 -19.60
CA ALA A 45 0.35 -8.44 -18.24
C ALA A 45 1.16 -9.54 -17.55
N ARG A 46 1.95 -9.15 -16.54
CA ARG A 46 2.82 -10.06 -15.76
C ARG A 46 2.09 -11.31 -15.25
N TRP A 47 0.81 -11.16 -14.88
CA TRP A 47 -0.02 -12.21 -14.31
C TRP A 47 -0.74 -13.07 -15.36
N HIS A 48 -0.73 -12.66 -16.63
CA HIS A 48 -1.19 -13.49 -17.76
C HIS A 48 -0.05 -14.27 -18.41
N ARG A 49 1.21 -13.84 -18.27
CA ARG A 49 2.33 -14.45 -18.99
C ARG A 49 2.54 -15.92 -18.60
N PRO A 50 2.33 -16.89 -19.52
CA PRO A 50 2.52 -18.30 -19.21
C PRO A 50 4.01 -18.65 -19.06
N LEU A 51 4.35 -19.47 -18.06
CA LEU A 51 5.70 -19.97 -17.83
C LEU A 51 6.17 -20.98 -18.90
N PHE A 52 5.23 -21.75 -19.44
CA PHE A 52 5.46 -22.74 -20.48
C PHE A 52 4.37 -22.59 -21.54
N VAL A 53 4.76 -22.62 -22.81
CA VAL A 53 3.86 -22.61 -23.97
C VAL A 53 4.15 -23.86 -24.80
N VAL A 54 3.13 -24.66 -25.07
CA VAL A 54 3.21 -25.84 -25.94
C VAL A 54 2.22 -25.66 -27.08
N THR A 55 2.70 -25.76 -28.31
CA THR A 55 1.91 -25.62 -29.52
C THR A 55 1.95 -26.91 -30.34
N ALA A 56 0.77 -27.38 -30.76
CA ALA A 56 0.64 -28.47 -31.72
C ALA A 56 0.12 -27.93 -33.06
N THR A 57 0.85 -28.20 -34.13
CA THR A 57 0.54 -27.74 -35.49
C THR A 57 0.43 -28.92 -36.46
N GLY A 58 0.08 -28.66 -37.72
CA GLY A 58 -0.08 -29.71 -38.73
C GLY A 58 -1.52 -30.20 -38.92
N ALA A 59 -1.67 -31.28 -39.68
CA ALA A 59 -2.96 -31.85 -40.08
C ALA A 59 -3.33 -33.06 -39.21
N PRO A 60 -4.62 -33.44 -39.13
CA PRO A 60 -5.02 -34.69 -38.49
C PRO A 60 -4.29 -35.88 -39.12
N GLY A 61 -3.51 -36.61 -38.31
CA GLY A 61 -2.67 -37.74 -38.77
C GLY A 61 -1.19 -37.41 -39.01
N ALA A 62 -0.82 -36.13 -39.07
CA ALA A 62 0.56 -35.65 -39.16
C ALA A 62 0.73 -34.42 -38.26
N ILE A 63 0.76 -34.67 -36.95
CA ILE A 63 0.89 -33.64 -35.92
C ILE A 63 2.36 -33.30 -35.75
N ASP A 64 2.69 -32.03 -35.91
CA ASP A 64 4.00 -31.46 -35.57
C ASP A 64 3.89 -30.72 -34.24
N ALA A 65 4.39 -31.33 -33.18
CA ALA A 65 4.38 -30.80 -31.83
C ALA A 65 5.73 -31.03 -31.17
N ALA A 66 6.29 -29.98 -30.57
CA ALA A 66 7.47 -30.11 -29.73
C ALA A 66 7.15 -31.02 -28.52
N PRO A 67 8.11 -31.84 -28.07
CA PRO A 67 7.90 -32.71 -26.91
C PRO A 67 7.57 -31.88 -25.67
N THR A 68 6.59 -32.35 -24.89
CA THR A 68 6.20 -31.69 -23.63
C THR A 68 7.41 -31.63 -22.70
N PRO A 69 7.79 -30.45 -22.17
CA PRO A 69 8.99 -30.29 -21.36
C PRO A 69 8.76 -30.77 -19.91
N CYS A 70 8.55 -32.07 -19.72
CA CYS A 70 8.15 -32.67 -18.44
C CYS A 70 9.18 -32.42 -17.32
N ALA A 71 10.48 -32.48 -17.61
CA ALA A 71 11.53 -32.25 -16.62
C ALA A 71 11.53 -30.78 -16.13
N ALA A 72 11.46 -29.82 -17.05
CA ALA A 72 11.41 -28.40 -16.70
C ALA A 72 10.11 -28.03 -15.98
N LEU A 73 8.98 -28.66 -16.34
CA LEU A 73 7.71 -28.52 -15.61
C LEU A 73 7.85 -29.02 -14.17
N TRP A 74 8.43 -30.20 -13.98
CA TRP A 74 8.63 -30.77 -12.64
C TRP A 74 9.53 -29.89 -11.77
N GLU A 75 10.64 -29.41 -12.33
CA GLU A 75 11.53 -28.47 -11.67
C GLU A 75 10.80 -27.18 -11.29
N ALA A 76 10.08 -26.54 -12.22
CA ALA A 76 9.35 -25.31 -11.93
C ALA A 76 8.25 -25.48 -10.86
N LEU A 77 7.60 -26.65 -10.81
CA LEU A 77 6.58 -26.96 -9.81
C LEU A 77 7.17 -27.24 -8.43
N THR A 78 8.31 -27.94 -8.36
CA THR A 78 8.90 -28.41 -7.09
C THR A 78 9.97 -27.50 -6.53
N GLN A 79 10.72 -26.80 -7.40
CA GLN A 79 11.84 -25.93 -7.07
C GLN A 79 11.56 -24.45 -7.39
N GLY A 80 10.34 -24.13 -7.85
CA GLY A 80 9.96 -22.82 -8.35
C GLY A 80 10.48 -21.67 -7.49
N ASN A 81 11.49 -20.98 -8.00
CA ASN A 81 12.13 -19.87 -7.32
C ASN A 81 11.12 -18.71 -7.26
N ALA A 82 10.39 -18.58 -6.14
CA ALA A 82 9.45 -17.51 -5.93
C ALA A 82 10.18 -16.18 -6.12
N GLN A 83 9.82 -15.43 -7.16
CA GLN A 83 10.51 -14.20 -7.48
C GLN A 83 10.44 -13.27 -6.27
N ALA A 84 11.61 -12.90 -5.73
CA ALA A 84 11.69 -12.08 -4.53
C ALA A 84 10.84 -10.81 -4.68
N PRO A 85 10.11 -10.39 -3.62
CA PRO A 85 9.30 -9.19 -3.68
C PRO A 85 10.13 -8.00 -4.17
N LYS A 86 9.55 -7.17 -5.04
CA LYS A 86 10.24 -5.99 -5.57
C LYS A 86 10.68 -5.11 -4.41
N GLY A 87 11.83 -4.43 -4.53
CA GLY A 87 12.38 -3.55 -3.48
C GLY A 87 11.41 -2.47 -2.98
N VAL A 88 10.42 -2.08 -3.80
CA VAL A 88 9.34 -1.15 -3.42
C VAL A 88 8.38 -1.73 -2.36
N THR A 89 8.22 -3.05 -2.34
CA THR A 89 7.44 -3.79 -1.32
C THR A 89 8.33 -4.43 -0.26
N ALA A 90 9.65 -4.32 -0.38
CA ALA A 90 10.54 -4.71 0.70
C ALA A 90 10.31 -3.73 1.85
N PRO A 91 10.12 -4.21 3.09
CA PRO A 91 9.97 -3.31 4.23
C PRO A 91 11.24 -2.47 4.35
N THR A 92 11.17 -1.19 3.95
CA THR A 92 12.27 -0.25 4.14
C THR A 92 12.59 -0.21 5.62
N ARG A 93 13.84 -0.53 5.96
CA ARG A 93 14.35 -0.50 7.34
C ARG A 93 13.98 0.85 7.94
N ARG A 94 13.21 0.86 9.05
CA ARG A 94 12.83 2.08 9.77
C ARG A 94 14.10 2.88 10.03
N THR A 95 14.23 4.05 9.42
CA THR A 95 15.37 4.94 9.62
C THR A 95 15.41 5.32 11.11
N THR A 96 16.59 5.33 11.71
CA THR A 96 16.80 5.68 13.14
C THR A 96 16.51 7.14 13.47
N ASN A 97 16.06 7.95 12.51
CA ASN A 97 15.60 9.32 12.72
C ASN A 97 14.18 9.32 13.29
N ASN A 98 14.07 9.02 14.59
CA ASN A 98 12.87 9.16 15.41
C ASN A 98 12.43 10.65 15.60
N SER A 99 13.10 11.61 14.94
CA SER A 99 12.79 13.04 15.08
C SER A 99 11.40 13.38 14.52
N MET A 100 11.03 12.80 13.36
CA MET A 100 9.72 13.04 12.75
C MET A 100 8.58 12.37 13.53
N GLU A 101 8.81 11.14 13.99
CA GLU A 101 7.86 10.41 14.85
C GLU A 101 7.67 11.12 16.19
N LEU A 102 8.76 11.60 16.80
CA LEU A 102 8.70 12.43 18.01
C LEU A 102 7.91 13.72 17.77
N LEU A 103 8.13 14.38 16.63
CA LEU A 103 7.43 15.62 16.29
C LEU A 103 5.92 15.41 16.10
N ASP A 104 5.54 14.36 15.37
CA ASP A 104 4.13 14.01 15.16
C ASP A 104 3.45 13.60 16.47
N THR A 105 4.12 12.78 17.27
CA THR A 105 3.60 12.28 18.55
C THR A 105 3.38 13.42 19.56
N VAL A 106 4.38 14.29 19.77
CA VAL A 106 4.30 15.37 20.76
C VAL A 106 3.25 16.41 20.35
N THR A 107 3.23 16.82 19.08
CA THR A 107 2.24 17.81 18.61
C THR A 107 0.81 17.26 18.68
N GLN A 108 0.61 15.96 18.42
CA GLN A 108 -0.68 15.31 18.58
C GLN A 108 -1.12 15.24 20.05
N GLN A 109 -0.21 14.96 20.97
CA GLN A 109 -0.50 14.96 22.42
C GLN A 109 -0.93 16.35 22.91
N VAL A 110 -0.29 17.43 22.44
CA VAL A 110 -0.67 18.81 22.79
C VAL A 110 -2.08 19.13 22.32
N ILE A 111 -2.46 18.73 21.10
CA ILE A 111 -3.83 18.93 20.59
C ILE A 111 -4.84 18.11 21.38
N ALA A 112 -4.52 16.87 21.72
CA ALA A 112 -5.40 16.03 22.52
C ALA A 112 -5.65 16.66 23.91
N ALA A 113 -4.61 17.16 24.58
CA ALA A 113 -4.74 17.87 25.85
C ALA A 113 -5.58 19.16 25.71
N LEU A 114 -5.40 19.91 24.62
CA LEU A 114 -6.16 21.11 24.34
C LEU A 114 -7.66 20.81 24.11
N LEU A 115 -7.96 19.75 23.35
CA LEU A 115 -9.34 19.30 23.15
C LEU A 115 -9.98 18.76 24.44
N ALA A 116 -9.20 18.12 25.31
CA ALA A 116 -9.67 17.70 26.63
C ALA A 116 -10.04 18.93 27.48
N GLN A 117 -9.22 19.97 27.52
CA GLN A 117 -9.53 21.21 28.23
C GLN A 117 -10.79 21.91 27.70
N ARG A 118 -11.00 21.88 26.37
CA ARG A 118 -12.24 22.35 25.76
C ARG A 118 -13.46 21.57 26.27
N SER A 119 -13.36 20.24 26.37
CA SER A 119 -14.45 19.40 26.85
C SER A 119 -14.81 19.67 28.33
N MET A 120 -13.85 20.17 29.11
CA MET A 120 -14.03 20.58 30.50
C MET A 120 -14.65 21.99 30.64
N GLY A 121 -14.99 22.66 29.53
CA GLY A 121 -15.64 23.97 29.54
C GLY A 121 -14.70 25.16 29.70
N THR A 122 -13.39 24.97 29.49
CA THR A 122 -12.42 26.08 29.54
C THR A 122 -12.43 26.84 28.21
N GLU A 123 -12.97 28.07 28.22
CA GLU A 123 -13.13 28.89 27.01
C GLU A 123 -12.05 29.98 26.87
N SER A 124 -11.49 30.47 27.97
CA SER A 124 -10.47 31.53 27.96
C SER A 124 -9.56 31.50 29.21
N GLY A 125 -8.42 32.18 29.14
CA GLY A 125 -7.46 32.30 30.25
C GLY A 125 -6.25 31.37 30.14
N THR A 126 -5.41 31.37 31.17
CA THR A 126 -4.21 30.53 31.27
C THR A 126 -4.54 29.24 32.01
N PHE A 127 -4.31 28.10 31.36
CA PHE A 127 -4.57 26.77 31.93
C PHE A 127 -3.41 25.81 31.65
N PRO A 128 -3.17 24.81 32.53
CA PRO A 128 -2.14 23.81 32.32
C PRO A 128 -2.61 22.70 31.36
N LEU A 129 -1.80 22.41 30.34
CA LEU A 129 -1.95 21.22 29.50
C LEU A 129 -1.24 20.03 30.16
N LEU A 130 -2.01 19.02 30.55
CA LEU A 130 -1.49 17.77 31.07
C LEU A 130 -1.13 16.84 29.90
N LEU A 131 0.17 16.58 29.74
CA LEU A 131 0.70 15.75 28.68
C LEU A 131 1.27 14.46 29.27
N ALA A 132 1.01 13.32 28.61
CA ALA A 132 1.48 12.03 29.10
C ALA A 132 3.02 12.00 29.15
N ALA A 133 3.57 11.65 30.32
CA ALA A 133 5.01 11.56 30.56
C ALA A 133 5.82 12.86 30.31
N MET A 134 5.19 14.03 30.46
CA MET A 134 5.85 15.35 30.37
C MET A 134 5.35 16.32 31.45
N PRO A 135 6.17 17.31 31.85
CA PRO A 135 5.72 18.37 32.75
C PRO A 135 4.56 19.18 32.14
N PRO A 136 3.65 19.72 32.96
CA PRO A 136 2.55 20.54 32.48
C PRO A 136 3.03 21.75 31.69
N VAL A 137 2.42 22.01 30.54
CA VAL A 137 2.73 23.18 29.70
C VAL A 137 1.62 24.22 29.87
N SER A 138 1.97 25.43 30.27
CA SER A 138 1.00 26.53 30.40
C SER A 138 0.54 27.02 29.03
N PHE A 139 -0.78 26.95 28.79
CA PHE A 139 -1.39 27.47 27.57
C PHE A 139 -2.31 28.65 27.89
N THR A 140 -2.13 29.79 27.23
CA THR A 140 -2.95 30.99 27.40
C THR A 140 -3.81 31.24 26.18
N MET A 141 -5.14 31.27 26.37
CA MET A 141 -6.08 31.68 25.34
C MET A 141 -6.46 33.16 25.52
N PRO A 142 -6.35 34.00 24.47
CA PRO A 142 -6.74 35.41 24.55
C PRO A 142 -8.21 35.57 24.94
N PRO A 143 -8.56 36.53 25.81
CA PRO A 143 -9.94 36.80 26.18
C PRO A 143 -10.74 37.28 24.96
N GLY A 144 -11.98 36.81 24.82
CA GLY A 144 -12.89 37.22 23.75
C GLY A 144 -12.71 36.50 22.40
N ARG A 145 -11.77 35.55 22.30
CA ARG A 145 -11.66 34.68 21.11
C ARG A 145 -12.36 33.35 21.32
N THR A 146 -13.03 32.89 20.27
CA THR A 146 -13.66 31.57 20.25
C THR A 146 -12.61 30.47 20.22
N PHE A 147 -12.83 29.42 21.01
CA PHE A 147 -11.92 28.28 21.03
C PHE A 147 -11.81 27.67 19.62
N PRO A 148 -10.60 27.45 19.08
CA PRO A 148 -10.42 27.00 17.71
C PRO A 148 -11.09 25.65 17.45
N THR A 149 -11.67 25.51 16.26
CA THR A 149 -12.26 24.24 15.83
C THR A 149 -11.17 23.14 15.74
N PRO A 150 -11.52 21.86 15.94
CA PRO A 150 -10.55 20.77 15.84
C PRO A 150 -9.84 20.74 14.47
N ALA A 151 -10.57 21.09 13.40
CA ALA A 151 -10.02 21.22 12.05
C ALA A 151 -8.97 22.34 11.93
N ARG A 152 -9.18 23.48 12.62
CA ARG A 152 -8.22 24.58 12.64
C ARG A 152 -6.94 24.17 13.38
N LEU A 153 -7.07 23.47 14.52
CA LEU A 153 -5.92 22.95 15.27
C LEU A 153 -5.12 21.94 14.45
N GLN A 154 -5.78 21.02 13.74
CA GLN A 154 -5.10 20.07 12.85
C GLN A 154 -4.42 20.75 11.65
N THR A 155 -5.00 21.84 11.14
CA THR A 155 -4.37 22.65 10.07
C THR A 155 -3.12 23.35 10.59
N LEU A 156 -3.20 23.96 11.77
CA LEU A 156 -2.07 24.58 12.46
C LEU A 156 -0.97 23.54 12.74
N ARG A 157 -1.32 22.34 13.21
CA ARG A 157 -0.37 21.22 13.36
C ARG A 157 0.41 20.93 12.09
N ARG A 158 -0.29 20.78 10.97
CA ARG A 158 0.34 20.50 9.67
C ARG A 158 1.28 21.62 9.22
N GLN A 159 0.93 22.87 9.49
CA GLN A 159 1.80 24.02 9.20
C GLN A 159 3.09 23.97 10.04
N PHE A 160 2.95 23.72 11.35
CA PHE A 160 4.10 23.55 12.24
C PHE A 160 4.98 22.38 11.80
N VAL A 161 4.41 21.18 11.60
CA VAL A 161 5.14 19.99 11.14
C VAL A 161 5.89 20.30 9.84
N ARG A 162 5.27 20.97 8.87
CA ARG A 162 5.92 21.32 7.59
C ARG A 162 7.13 22.25 7.77
N ILE A 163 7.04 23.24 8.66
CA ILE A 163 8.11 24.22 8.91
C ILE A 163 9.26 23.59 9.69
N TYR A 164 8.95 22.70 10.63
CA TYR A 164 9.92 22.12 11.54
C TYR A 164 10.48 20.77 11.05
N ALA A 165 9.81 20.11 10.10
CA ALA A 165 10.31 18.92 9.40
C ALA A 165 11.62 19.22 8.65
N SER A 166 11.68 20.31 7.88
CA SER A 166 12.90 20.71 7.17
C SER A 166 14.01 21.13 8.12
N LYS A 167 13.67 21.71 9.28
CA LYS A 167 14.64 22.08 10.31
C LYS A 167 15.17 20.88 11.10
N ALA A 168 14.34 19.87 11.33
CA ALA A 168 14.71 18.61 11.98
C ALA A 168 15.69 17.77 11.15
N GLU A 169 15.67 17.91 9.82
CA GLU A 169 16.64 17.30 8.91
C GLU A 169 18.00 18.03 8.92
N SER A 170 18.02 19.30 9.31
CA SER A 170 19.22 20.17 9.32
C SER A 170 19.95 20.28 10.67
N ASP A 171 19.64 19.42 11.64
CA ASP A 171 20.23 19.40 13.01
C ASP A 171 19.97 20.67 13.85
N GLY A 172 19.05 21.54 13.40
CA GLY A 172 18.76 22.84 14.04
C GLY A 172 17.77 22.80 15.20
N LEU A 173 17.10 21.67 15.45
CA LEU A 173 16.37 21.43 16.69
C LEU A 173 17.09 20.34 17.47
N ALA A 174 17.39 20.60 18.74
CA ALA A 174 17.87 19.61 19.71
C ALA A 174 16.76 18.58 20.01
N LEU A 175 16.41 17.76 19.01
CA LEU A 175 15.42 16.67 19.08
C LEU A 175 16.05 15.36 19.59
N THR A 176 17.36 15.39 19.84
CA THR A 176 18.15 14.27 20.36
C THR A 176 18.52 14.55 21.83
N GLY A 177 17.64 14.17 22.75
CA GLY A 177 17.89 14.31 24.19
C GLY A 177 16.65 14.04 25.04
N ASN A 178 16.84 13.84 26.34
CA ASN A 178 15.73 13.58 27.28
C ASN A 178 14.77 14.79 27.38
N ASP A 179 15.28 16.00 27.16
CA ASP A 179 14.52 17.25 27.21
C ASP A 179 13.88 17.65 25.86
N ALA A 180 14.06 16.85 24.80
CA ALA A 180 13.54 17.15 23.47
C ALA A 180 12.01 17.25 23.43
N ARG A 181 11.34 16.29 24.10
CA ARG A 181 9.86 16.22 24.14
C ARG A 181 9.22 17.42 24.86
N PRO A 182 9.61 17.77 26.11
CA PRO A 182 9.03 18.91 26.81
C PRO A 182 9.35 20.24 26.13
N ASN A 183 10.55 20.40 25.54
CA ASN A 183 10.90 21.62 24.81
C ASN A 183 10.07 21.76 23.53
N LEU A 184 9.87 20.68 22.78
CA LEU A 184 9.01 20.70 21.60
C LEU A 184 7.55 21.00 21.95
N ALA A 185 7.03 20.46 23.05
CA ALA A 185 5.68 20.76 23.53
C ALA A 185 5.50 22.24 23.86
N LYS A 186 6.50 22.86 24.53
CA LYS A 186 6.51 24.31 24.82
C LYS A 186 6.58 25.15 23.54
N LEU A 187 7.45 24.79 22.59
CA LEU A 187 7.57 25.48 21.31
C LEU A 187 6.27 25.43 20.51
N PHE A 188 5.62 24.26 20.43
CA PHE A 188 4.35 24.13 19.74
C PHE A 188 3.21 24.87 20.45
N ALA A 189 3.16 24.84 21.79
CA ALA A 189 2.19 25.59 22.56
C ALA A 189 2.35 27.11 22.39
N GLY A 190 3.58 27.62 22.39
CA GLY A 190 3.88 29.04 22.10
C GLY A 190 3.50 29.42 20.67
N TRP A 191 3.83 28.57 19.69
CA TRP A 191 3.44 28.80 18.29
C TRP A 191 1.92 28.80 18.10
N LEU A 192 1.20 27.92 18.80
CA LEU A 192 -0.27 27.94 18.80
C LEU A 192 -0.81 29.23 19.45
N GLN A 193 -0.19 29.72 20.52
CA GLN A 193 -0.60 31.00 21.14
C GLN A 193 -0.39 32.17 20.19
N GLU A 194 0.76 32.26 19.52
CA GLU A 194 1.03 33.29 18.52
C GLU A 194 0.06 33.21 17.33
N ALA A 195 -0.24 32.00 16.85
CA ALA A 195 -1.17 31.80 15.73
C ALA A 195 -2.64 32.04 16.10
N LEU A 196 -2.96 32.02 17.40
CA LEU A 196 -4.29 32.26 17.95
C LEU A 196 -4.43 33.63 18.62
N ALA A 197 -3.34 34.39 18.78
CA ALA A 197 -3.30 35.78 19.23
C ALA A 197 -3.94 36.73 18.21
#